data_AF-A0A6I4MWT2-F1
#
_entry.id   AF-A0A6I4MWT2-F1
#
_cell.length_a   1.000
_cell.length_b   1.000
_cell.length_c   1.000
_cell.angle_alpha   90.00
_cell.angle_beta   90.00
_cell.angle_gamma   90.00
#
_symmetry.space_group_name_H-M   'P 1'
#
loop_
_entity.id
_entity.type
_entity.pdbx_description
1 polymer ?
#
loop_
_entity_poly.entity_id
_entity_poly.type
_entity_poly.pdbx_seq_one_letter_code
_entity_poly.pdbx_strand_id
1 'polypeptide(L)'
;MNDLKERLSEIAGTPGPVTSVDAAAAIRRGRRIRRGRRAASGTLLAGLAAAVTAVAVPPGSPDGPHRTVRPAQQAAYPALLVPPAAFGRLPKGYAQTVARFEADPADYTVAAGRGDRPALELTLMESRTEPPIANLPGGKKGHWMKTAHINGHIGHWTIVPGGPGSDQVPAELRWEYQPHHWALLSVTSRALAQESTVLRIARGVTFGSRGPAAFPFRVRGVPSGLKPSQARVGTGPQASVRLASPGAPGGELGIDIVPASRKRAMVNTKTDGHAAFDSRLAHGGPTMDRNPSEAQRLVVYGVQGFDVTVQATGGPLRRLQASGGLTGLYHRVTLLGDDPARWTTTPLG
;
A
#
# COMPACT_ATOMS: atom_id res chain seq x y z
N MET A 1 15.33 32.37 -33.19
CA MET A 1 14.37 31.23 -33.15
C MET A 1 14.75 30.03 -34.03
N ASN A 2 15.87 30.05 -34.78
CA ASN A 2 16.26 28.90 -35.64
C ASN A 2 17.17 27.85 -34.95
N ASP A 3 17.92 28.23 -33.92
CA ASP A 3 18.87 27.35 -33.20
C ASP A 3 18.18 26.14 -32.50
N LEU A 4 16.94 26.30 -32.05
CA LEU A 4 16.20 25.19 -31.40
C LEU A 4 15.81 24.08 -32.40
N LYS A 5 15.51 24.45 -33.65
CA LYS A 5 15.06 23.50 -34.67
C LYS A 5 16.23 22.66 -35.21
N GLU A 6 17.41 23.25 -35.27
CA GLU A 6 18.67 22.58 -35.63
C GLU A 6 19.08 21.57 -34.55
N ARG A 7 19.09 21.97 -33.27
CA ARG A 7 19.44 21.08 -32.16
C ARG A 7 18.50 19.89 -31.99
N LEU A 8 17.21 20.07 -32.28
CA LEU A 8 16.24 18.96 -32.24
C LEU A 8 16.40 17.98 -33.40
N SER A 9 16.81 18.46 -34.58
CA SER A 9 17.07 17.60 -35.74
C SER A 9 18.35 16.78 -35.57
N GLU A 10 19.37 17.35 -34.90
CA GLU A 10 20.62 16.66 -34.59
C GLU A 10 20.43 15.51 -33.58
N ILE A 11 19.58 15.72 -32.55
CA ILE A 11 19.27 14.66 -31.57
C ILE A 11 18.46 13.52 -32.21
N ALA A 12 17.56 13.84 -33.13
CA ALA A 12 16.77 12.84 -33.85
C ALA A 12 17.60 11.98 -34.83
N GLY A 13 18.74 12.49 -35.31
CA GLY A 13 19.64 11.76 -36.21
C GLY A 13 20.64 10.85 -35.51
N THR A 14 20.74 10.88 -34.18
CA THR A 14 21.73 10.08 -33.44
C THR A 14 21.26 8.62 -33.34
N PRO A 15 22.00 7.64 -33.89
CA PRO A 15 21.64 6.23 -33.77
C PRO A 15 21.60 5.81 -32.30
N GLY A 16 20.46 5.27 -31.86
CA GLY A 16 20.30 4.78 -30.49
C GLY A 16 21.32 3.67 -30.17
N PRO A 17 21.75 3.56 -28.90
CA PRO A 17 22.72 2.55 -28.50
C PRO A 17 22.19 1.14 -28.76
N VAL A 18 23.03 0.30 -29.38
CA VAL A 18 22.71 -1.09 -29.67
C VAL A 18 22.60 -1.86 -28.35
N THR A 19 21.38 -2.09 -27.89
CA THR A 19 21.13 -2.87 -26.66
C THR A 19 21.02 -4.36 -26.99
N SER A 20 22.15 -5.02 -27.27
CA SER A 20 22.18 -6.48 -27.33
C SER A 20 22.24 -7.05 -25.92
N VAL A 21 21.12 -7.59 -25.43
CA VAL A 21 21.08 -8.35 -24.18
C VAL A 21 21.52 -9.79 -24.45
N ASP A 22 22.63 -10.23 -23.87
CA ASP A 22 23.05 -11.64 -23.90
C ASP A 22 22.13 -12.49 -23.01
N ALA A 23 21.05 -12.99 -23.63
CA ALA A 23 20.08 -13.86 -22.98
C ALA A 23 20.72 -15.17 -22.47
N ALA A 24 21.78 -15.67 -23.12
CA ALA A 24 22.46 -16.89 -22.70
C ALA A 24 23.23 -16.69 -21.39
N ALA A 25 23.89 -15.53 -21.22
CA ALA A 25 24.53 -15.17 -19.95
C ALA A 25 23.52 -15.04 -18.80
N ALA A 26 22.35 -14.45 -19.06
CA ALA A 26 21.28 -14.32 -18.07
C ALA A 26 20.73 -15.70 -17.63
N ILE A 27 20.51 -16.63 -18.57
CA ILE A 27 20.03 -17.98 -18.29
C ILE A 27 21.06 -18.78 -17.47
N ARG A 28 22.36 -18.67 -17.81
CA ARG A 28 23.44 -19.34 -17.06
C ARG A 28 23.49 -18.87 -15.60
N ARG A 29 23.34 -17.55 -15.35
CA ARG A 29 23.32 -16.98 -14.00
C ARG A 29 22.11 -17.48 -13.19
N GLY A 30 20.93 -17.57 -13.80
CA GLY A 30 19.72 -18.10 -13.14
C GLY A 30 19.83 -19.57 -12.74
N ARG A 31 20.45 -20.42 -13.56
CA ARG A 31 20.64 -21.85 -13.25
C ARG A 31 21.59 -22.07 -12.05
N ARG A 32 22.63 -21.25 -11.90
CA ARG A 32 23.61 -21.36 -10.80
C ARG A 32 22.98 -21.08 -9.43
N ILE A 33 22.14 -20.03 -9.36
CA ILE A 33 21.43 -19.63 -8.13
C ILE A 33 20.44 -20.72 -7.68
N ARG A 34 19.74 -21.36 -8.63
CA ARG A 34 18.80 -22.46 -8.31
C ARG A 34 19.48 -23.70 -7.74
N ARG A 35 20.71 -24.02 -8.17
CA ARG A 35 21.45 -25.19 -7.66
C ARG A 35 21.98 -24.93 -6.24
N GLY A 36 22.45 -23.72 -5.93
CA GLY A 36 22.89 -23.37 -4.58
C GLY A 36 21.79 -23.46 -3.51
N ARG A 37 20.53 -23.16 -3.88
CA ARG A 37 19.39 -23.20 -2.95
C ARG A 37 18.90 -24.61 -2.61
N ARG A 38 19.26 -25.65 -3.37
CA ARG A 38 18.84 -27.04 -3.08
C ARG A 38 19.80 -27.78 -2.15
N ALA A 39 20.99 -27.24 -1.88
CA ALA A 39 21.96 -27.85 -0.98
C ALA A 39 21.80 -27.43 0.50
N ALA A 40 20.90 -26.48 0.81
CA ALA A 40 20.76 -25.91 2.16
C ALA A 40 19.52 -26.40 2.93
N SER A 41 18.81 -27.43 2.45
CA SER A 41 17.57 -27.93 3.07
C SER A 41 17.69 -29.41 3.41
N GLY A 42 18.63 -29.76 4.29
CA GLY A 42 18.78 -31.14 4.72
C GLY A 42 19.74 -31.30 5.88
N THR A 43 19.34 -30.90 7.09
CA THR A 43 19.54 -31.61 8.37
C THR A 43 19.12 -30.72 9.53
N LEU A 44 18.16 -31.19 10.34
CA LEU A 44 18.20 -31.18 11.81
C LEU A 44 16.84 -31.71 12.34
N LEU A 45 16.78 -33.03 12.47
CA LEU A 45 15.89 -33.73 13.40
C LEU A 45 16.79 -34.23 14.53
N ALA A 46 16.54 -33.80 15.76
CA ALA A 46 16.71 -34.62 16.97
C ALA A 46 16.32 -33.82 18.23
N GLY A 47 15.35 -34.37 18.98
CA GLY A 47 15.36 -34.34 20.44
C GLY A 47 14.70 -33.14 21.14
N LEU A 48 13.46 -33.34 21.61
CA LEU A 48 13.19 -33.41 23.05
C LEU A 48 11.75 -33.89 23.31
N ALA A 49 11.69 -34.90 24.17
CA ALA A 49 10.48 -35.55 24.64
C ALA A 49 9.94 -34.87 25.92
N ALA A 50 8.69 -35.20 26.21
CA ALA A 50 8.00 -35.18 27.51
C ALA A 50 7.49 -33.84 28.07
N ALA A 51 6.16 -33.66 27.99
CA ALA A 51 5.28 -33.51 29.15
C ALA A 51 3.81 -33.58 28.68
N VAL A 52 3.15 -34.72 28.91
CA VAL A 52 1.70 -34.86 28.73
C VAL A 52 1.06 -34.52 30.07
N THR A 53 0.54 -33.31 30.21
CA THR A 53 -0.42 -32.97 31.27
C THR A 53 -1.82 -33.26 30.74
N ALA A 54 -2.46 -34.27 31.32
CA ALA A 54 -3.87 -34.58 31.09
C ALA A 54 -4.72 -33.42 31.64
N VAL A 55 -5.34 -32.65 30.75
CA VAL A 55 -6.41 -31.72 31.11
C VAL A 55 -7.71 -32.50 31.11
N ALA A 56 -8.26 -32.73 32.31
CA ALA A 56 -9.61 -33.26 32.48
C ALA A 56 -10.61 -32.25 31.91
N VAL A 57 -11.34 -32.65 30.88
CA VAL A 57 -12.49 -31.92 30.34
C VAL A 57 -13.73 -32.38 31.11
N PRO A 58 -14.41 -31.53 31.90
CA PRO A 58 -15.71 -31.88 32.43
C PRO A 58 -16.77 -31.79 31.32
N PRO A 59 -17.79 -32.67 31.32
CA PRO A 59 -18.89 -32.61 30.36
C PRO A 59 -19.71 -31.33 30.59
N GLY A 60 -20.07 -30.68 29.49
CA GLY A 60 -20.68 -29.35 29.48
C GLY A 60 -22.12 -29.34 30.01
N SER A 61 -22.41 -28.32 30.82
CA SER A 61 -23.77 -27.82 31.01
C SER A 61 -24.19 -26.98 29.79
N PRO A 62 -25.39 -27.21 29.23
CA PRO A 62 -26.06 -26.21 28.42
C PRO A 62 -26.51 -25.08 29.36
N ASP A 63 -26.48 -23.84 28.90
CA ASP A 63 -26.89 -22.60 29.61
C ASP A 63 -25.83 -21.99 30.55
N GLY A 64 -24.79 -21.40 29.94
CA GLY A 64 -23.92 -20.40 30.58
C GLY A 64 -24.14 -19.01 29.94
N PRO A 65 -24.25 -17.93 30.73
CA PRO A 65 -24.57 -16.60 30.23
C PRO A 65 -23.50 -16.12 29.24
N HIS A 66 -23.95 -15.43 28.19
CA HIS A 66 -23.11 -14.80 27.16
C HIS A 66 -21.85 -14.18 27.77
N ARG A 67 -20.70 -14.85 27.56
CA ARG A 67 -19.39 -14.32 27.92
C ARG A 67 -19.16 -13.09 27.06
N THR A 68 -19.47 -11.92 27.59
CA THR A 68 -19.13 -10.63 26.99
C THR A 68 -17.63 -10.58 26.85
N VAL A 69 -17.15 -10.80 25.64
CA VAL A 69 -15.75 -10.57 25.27
C VAL A 69 -15.52 -9.08 25.49
N ARG A 70 -14.81 -8.74 26.58
CA ARG A 70 -14.40 -7.36 26.88
C ARG A 70 -13.60 -6.89 25.66
N PRO A 71 -14.05 -5.86 24.92
CA PRO A 71 -13.28 -5.38 23.77
C PRO A 71 -11.89 -5.02 24.25
N ALA A 72 -10.87 -5.60 23.60
CA ALA A 72 -9.48 -5.27 23.89
C ALA A 72 -9.35 -3.74 23.88
N GLN A 73 -8.78 -3.19 24.94
CA GLN A 73 -8.58 -1.76 25.14
C GLN A 73 -8.00 -1.18 23.85
N GLN A 74 -8.84 -0.45 23.12
CA GLN A 74 -8.56 -0.01 21.76
C GLN A 74 -7.32 0.88 21.84
N ALA A 75 -6.20 0.38 21.32
CA ALA A 75 -4.93 1.10 21.39
C ALA A 75 -5.12 2.51 20.82
N ALA A 76 -4.46 3.51 21.40
CA ALA A 76 -4.58 4.93 21.08
C ALA A 76 -4.05 5.32 19.68
N TYR A 77 -4.12 4.41 18.71
CA TYR A 77 -3.75 4.66 17.32
C TYR A 77 -4.94 5.19 16.54
N PRO A 78 -4.71 6.12 15.60
CA PRO A 78 -5.69 6.44 14.59
C PRO A 78 -6.12 5.17 13.85
N ALA A 79 -7.43 5.02 13.62
CA ALA A 79 -8.00 3.86 12.92
C ALA A 79 -7.32 3.56 11.57
N LEU A 80 -6.79 4.59 10.91
CA LEU A 80 -6.08 4.50 9.61
C LEU A 80 -4.76 3.74 9.66
N LEU A 81 -4.21 3.45 10.84
CA LEU A 81 -3.03 2.58 10.98
C LEU A 81 -3.40 1.14 11.30
N VAL A 82 -4.69 0.82 11.42
CA VAL A 82 -5.19 -0.51 11.78
C VAL A 82 -6.02 -1.04 10.60
N PRO A 83 -5.50 -1.98 9.80
CA PRO A 83 -6.24 -2.59 8.70
C PRO A 83 -7.60 -3.15 9.16
N PRO A 84 -8.74 -2.64 8.65
CA PRO A 84 -10.07 -3.14 9.01
C PRO A 84 -10.44 -4.42 8.25
N ALA A 85 -9.70 -4.78 7.21
CA ALA A 85 -9.85 -6.06 6.53
C ALA A 85 -8.51 -6.57 6.01
N ALA A 86 -8.47 -7.87 5.74
CA ALA A 86 -7.35 -8.52 5.07
C ALA A 86 -7.85 -9.68 4.22
N PHE A 87 -7.12 -9.96 3.15
CA PHE A 87 -7.33 -11.20 2.41
C PHE A 87 -6.94 -12.40 3.28
N GLY A 88 -7.72 -13.48 3.17
CA GLY A 88 -7.33 -14.79 3.68
C GLY A 88 -6.36 -15.48 2.74
N ARG A 89 -6.63 -16.75 2.43
CA ARG A 89 -5.79 -17.51 1.51
C ARG A 89 -5.96 -17.02 0.07
N LEU A 90 -4.90 -16.43 -0.47
CA LEU A 90 -4.82 -16.02 -1.87
C LEU A 90 -4.32 -17.17 -2.78
N PRO A 91 -4.62 -17.12 -4.09
CA PRO A 91 -4.08 -18.07 -5.06
C PRO A 91 -2.54 -18.07 -5.06
N LYS A 92 -1.94 -19.21 -5.42
CA LYS A 92 -0.48 -19.36 -5.42
C LYS A 92 0.21 -18.27 -6.24
N GLY A 93 1.22 -17.64 -5.63
CA GLY A 93 2.00 -16.56 -6.22
C GLY A 93 1.40 -15.16 -6.03
N TYR A 94 0.18 -15.05 -5.48
CA TYR A 94 -0.40 -13.78 -5.08
C TYR A 94 -0.16 -13.55 -3.59
N ALA A 95 0.14 -12.30 -3.23
CA ALA A 95 0.25 -11.84 -1.86
C ALA A 95 -0.45 -10.50 -1.73
N GLN A 96 -0.82 -10.11 -0.52
CA GLN A 96 -1.26 -8.74 -0.24
C GLN A 96 -0.11 -7.79 -0.57
N THR A 97 -0.36 -6.80 -1.42
CA THR A 97 0.67 -5.93 -1.97
C THR A 97 0.66 -4.53 -1.41
N VAL A 98 -0.51 -4.00 -1.11
CA VAL A 98 -0.69 -2.63 -0.63
C VAL A 98 -1.89 -2.59 0.30
N ALA A 99 -1.78 -1.91 1.43
CA ALA A 99 -2.94 -1.39 2.15
C ALA A 99 -2.95 0.12 2.00
N ARG A 100 -4.04 0.70 1.48
CA ARG A 100 -4.30 2.14 1.36
C ARG A 100 -5.48 2.49 2.25
N PHE A 101 -5.32 3.54 3.03
CA PHE A 101 -6.38 4.11 3.85
C PHE A 101 -6.62 5.53 3.38
N GLU A 102 -7.87 5.95 3.24
CA GLU A 102 -8.24 7.31 2.87
C GLU A 102 -9.31 7.81 3.85
N ALA A 103 -9.17 9.05 4.32
CA ALA A 103 -10.07 9.60 5.32
C ALA A 103 -11.36 10.18 4.72
N ASP A 104 -11.34 10.60 3.46
CA ASP A 104 -12.47 11.26 2.79
C ASP A 104 -12.51 10.95 1.28
N PRO A 105 -13.49 10.15 0.78
CA PRO A 105 -14.41 9.35 1.58
C PRO A 105 -13.64 8.36 2.46
N ALA A 106 -14.24 7.94 3.58
CA ALA A 106 -13.64 7.01 4.55
C ALA A 106 -13.55 5.59 3.98
N ASP A 107 -12.76 5.43 2.93
CA ASP A 107 -12.59 4.19 2.19
C ASP A 107 -11.28 3.53 2.61
N TYR A 108 -11.36 2.23 2.88
CA TYR A 108 -10.18 1.40 3.07
C TYR A 108 -10.01 0.52 1.85
N THR A 109 -8.84 0.55 1.21
CA THR A 109 -8.53 -0.35 0.09
C THR A 109 -7.32 -1.22 0.41
N VAL A 110 -7.49 -2.53 0.33
CA VAL A 110 -6.37 -3.49 0.36
C VAL A 110 -6.24 -4.16 -1.00
N ALA A 111 -5.02 -4.14 -1.53
CA ALA A 111 -4.70 -4.74 -2.82
C ALA A 111 -3.86 -6.00 -2.63
N ALA A 112 -4.02 -6.95 -3.56
CA ALA A 112 -3.18 -8.13 -3.67
C ALA A 112 -2.79 -8.38 -5.12
N GLY A 113 -1.62 -8.95 -5.34
CA GLY A 113 -1.00 -9.00 -6.66
C GLY A 113 0.22 -9.90 -6.74
N ARG A 114 0.86 -9.89 -7.91
CA ARG A 114 2.15 -10.54 -8.16
C ARG A 114 3.22 -9.45 -8.28
N GLY A 115 4.10 -9.34 -7.30
CA GLY A 115 5.10 -8.27 -7.25
C GLY A 115 4.46 -6.93 -6.91
N ASP A 116 4.69 -5.91 -7.74
CA ASP A 116 4.20 -4.53 -7.58
C ASP A 116 2.87 -4.25 -8.30
N ARG A 117 2.37 -5.20 -9.11
CA ARG A 117 1.14 -5.05 -9.88
C ARG A 117 -0.07 -5.59 -9.10
N PRO A 118 -0.98 -4.73 -8.63
CA PRO A 118 -2.22 -5.18 -8.01
C PRO A 118 -3.07 -5.91 -9.06
N ALA A 119 -3.66 -7.03 -8.64
CA ALA A 119 -4.53 -7.90 -9.44
C ALA A 119 -5.93 -8.04 -8.84
N LEU A 120 -6.04 -7.69 -7.55
CA LEU A 120 -7.22 -7.72 -6.71
C LEU A 120 -7.19 -6.44 -5.87
N GLU A 121 -8.32 -5.78 -5.75
CA GLU A 121 -8.51 -4.64 -4.85
C GLU A 121 -9.81 -4.86 -4.08
N LEU A 122 -9.72 -4.84 -2.76
CA LEU A 122 -10.85 -4.90 -1.86
C LEU A 122 -11.02 -3.53 -1.22
N THR A 123 -12.11 -2.85 -1.55
CA THR A 123 -12.49 -1.56 -0.97
C THR A 123 -13.63 -1.76 0.03
N LEU A 124 -13.47 -1.24 1.25
CA LEU A 124 -14.53 -1.16 2.25
C LEU A 124 -15.11 0.24 2.21
N MET A 125 -16.43 0.32 2.18
CA MET A 125 -17.20 1.54 2.12
C MET A 125 -18.15 1.57 3.32
N GLU A 126 -18.14 2.67 4.05
CA GLU A 126 -19.17 2.99 5.02
C GLU A 126 -20.29 3.74 4.30
N SER A 127 -21.39 3.06 4.02
CA SER A 127 -22.50 3.64 3.29
C SER A 127 -23.82 3.09 3.80
N ARG A 128 -24.67 4.00 4.29
CA ARG A 128 -26.04 3.66 4.74
C ARG A 128 -26.88 3.10 3.61
N THR A 129 -26.58 3.52 2.38
CA THR A 129 -27.22 3.07 1.16
C THR A 129 -26.33 2.13 0.38
N GLU A 130 -26.91 1.30 -0.47
CA GLU A 130 -26.18 0.50 -1.43
C GLU A 130 -25.26 1.39 -2.32
N PRO A 131 -23.95 1.07 -2.46
CA PRO A 131 -23.03 1.91 -3.24
C PRO A 131 -23.46 2.00 -4.71
N PRO A 132 -23.33 3.17 -5.36
CA PRO A 132 -23.74 3.34 -6.75
C PRO A 132 -22.96 2.41 -7.69
N ILE A 133 -23.63 1.86 -8.70
CA ILE A 133 -22.97 1.09 -9.76
C ILE A 133 -22.43 2.07 -10.80
N ALA A 134 -21.15 1.92 -11.15
CA ALA A 134 -20.57 2.67 -12.25
C ALA A 134 -21.21 2.28 -13.58
N ASN A 135 -21.20 3.20 -14.54
CA ASN A 135 -21.59 2.85 -15.90
C ASN A 135 -20.58 1.88 -16.51
N LEU A 136 -21.10 0.88 -17.22
CA LEU A 136 -20.35 -0.04 -18.05
C LEU A 136 -19.74 0.69 -19.26
N PRO A 137 -18.79 0.06 -19.98
CA PRO A 137 -18.23 0.62 -21.20
C PRO A 137 -19.34 1.02 -22.19
N GLY A 138 -19.19 2.19 -22.82
CA GLY A 138 -20.20 2.75 -23.72
C GLY A 138 -21.38 3.43 -23.03
N GLY A 139 -21.26 3.75 -21.73
CA GLY A 139 -22.25 4.52 -20.98
C GLY A 139 -23.51 3.74 -20.59
N LYS A 140 -23.53 2.43 -20.82
CA LYS A 140 -24.63 1.57 -20.38
C LYS A 140 -24.66 1.53 -18.86
N LYS A 141 -25.84 1.58 -18.26
CA LYS A 141 -25.98 1.43 -16.80
C LYS A 141 -25.53 0.04 -16.39
N GLY A 142 -24.71 -0.05 -15.33
CA GLY A 142 -24.44 -1.33 -14.68
C GLY A 142 -25.71 -1.88 -14.03
N HIS A 143 -25.75 -3.19 -13.83
CA HIS A 143 -26.85 -3.89 -13.19
C HIS A 143 -26.33 -4.79 -12.08
N TRP A 144 -27.08 -4.86 -10.98
CA TRP A 144 -26.83 -5.81 -9.90
C TRP A 144 -27.33 -7.19 -10.31
N MET A 145 -26.44 -8.17 -10.34
CA MET A 145 -26.80 -9.57 -10.53
C MET A 145 -26.50 -10.35 -9.26
N LYS A 146 -27.56 -10.84 -8.59
CA LYS A 146 -27.42 -11.66 -7.37
C LYS A 146 -26.56 -12.89 -7.65
N THR A 147 -25.72 -13.25 -6.68
CA THR A 147 -24.90 -14.47 -6.69
C THR A 147 -24.97 -15.18 -5.33
N ALA A 148 -24.15 -16.21 -5.17
CA ALA A 148 -24.05 -16.99 -3.95
C ALA A 148 -23.69 -16.11 -2.74
N HIS A 149 -24.09 -16.59 -1.56
CA HIS A 149 -23.76 -15.92 -0.31
C HIS A 149 -22.24 -15.92 -0.05
N ILE A 150 -21.77 -14.84 0.56
CA ILE A 150 -20.41 -14.58 1.02
C ILE A 150 -20.52 -14.40 2.53
N ASN A 151 -20.10 -15.42 3.28
CA ASN A 151 -20.13 -15.43 4.75
C ASN A 151 -21.50 -15.07 5.35
N GLY A 152 -22.59 -15.56 4.74
CA GLY A 152 -23.97 -15.32 5.19
C GLY A 152 -24.66 -14.11 4.57
N HIS A 153 -23.92 -13.27 3.83
CA HIS A 153 -24.48 -12.10 3.15
C HIS A 153 -24.64 -12.34 1.66
N ILE A 154 -25.68 -11.79 1.05
CA ILE A 154 -25.89 -11.95 -0.39
C ILE A 154 -24.83 -11.16 -1.18
N GLY A 155 -24.16 -11.84 -2.09
CA GLY A 155 -23.25 -11.21 -3.03
C GLY A 155 -24.00 -10.71 -4.26
N HIS A 156 -23.48 -9.64 -4.86
CA HIS A 156 -23.97 -9.12 -6.12
C HIS A 156 -22.82 -8.79 -7.06
N TRP A 157 -22.89 -9.31 -8.28
CA TRP A 157 -22.00 -8.91 -9.36
C TRP A 157 -22.46 -7.56 -9.92
N THR A 158 -21.51 -6.64 -10.08
CA THR A 158 -21.66 -5.47 -10.94
C THR A 158 -21.00 -5.70 -12.30
N ILE A 159 -19.95 -6.53 -12.34
CA ILE A 159 -19.35 -7.07 -13.56
C ILE A 159 -19.12 -8.57 -13.36
N VAL A 160 -19.93 -9.40 -14.02
CA VAL A 160 -19.78 -10.86 -14.01
C VAL A 160 -18.54 -11.25 -14.82
N PRO A 161 -17.71 -12.17 -14.33
CA PRO A 161 -16.59 -12.71 -15.12
C PRO A 161 -17.03 -13.21 -16.50
N GLY A 162 -16.44 -12.65 -17.57
CA GLY A 162 -16.78 -12.97 -18.96
C GLY A 162 -18.09 -12.34 -19.47
N GLY A 163 -18.80 -11.56 -18.66
CA GLY A 163 -20.01 -10.83 -19.05
C GLY A 163 -19.71 -9.43 -19.62
N PRO A 164 -20.77 -8.65 -19.93
CA PRO A 164 -20.63 -7.27 -20.37
C PRO A 164 -19.79 -6.42 -19.39
N GLY A 165 -18.79 -5.69 -19.91
CA GLY A 165 -17.87 -4.88 -19.10
C GLY A 165 -16.58 -5.58 -18.66
N SER A 166 -16.53 -6.91 -18.76
CA SER A 166 -15.36 -7.70 -18.33
C SER A 166 -14.08 -7.47 -19.15
N ASP A 167 -14.19 -6.82 -20.31
CA ASP A 167 -13.03 -6.41 -21.10
C ASP A 167 -12.17 -5.35 -20.41
N GLN A 168 -12.80 -4.46 -19.61
CA GLN A 168 -12.13 -3.37 -18.87
C GLN A 168 -11.75 -3.79 -17.45
N VAL A 169 -12.72 -4.30 -16.70
CA VAL A 169 -12.53 -4.82 -15.35
C VAL A 169 -13.02 -6.27 -15.35
N PRO A 170 -12.11 -7.25 -15.36
CA PRO A 170 -12.46 -8.66 -15.53
C PRO A 170 -13.57 -9.20 -14.61
N ALA A 171 -13.66 -8.73 -13.37
CA ALA A 171 -14.80 -8.99 -12.50
C ALA A 171 -14.93 -7.94 -11.40
N GLU A 172 -16.16 -7.66 -10.98
CA GLU A 172 -16.46 -6.78 -9.85
C GLU A 172 -17.61 -7.37 -9.01
N LEU A 173 -17.31 -7.64 -7.75
CA LEU A 173 -18.21 -8.28 -6.78
C LEU A 173 -18.41 -7.39 -5.58
N ARG A 174 -19.64 -7.27 -5.12
CA ARG A 174 -20.00 -6.45 -3.96
C ARG A 174 -20.89 -7.22 -2.99
N TRP A 175 -20.70 -6.99 -1.71
CA TRP A 175 -21.57 -7.55 -0.67
C TRP A 175 -21.52 -6.69 0.58
N GLU A 176 -22.63 -6.66 1.31
CA GLU A 176 -22.67 -6.09 2.64
C GLU A 176 -21.97 -7.06 3.60
N TYR A 177 -21.01 -6.60 4.41
CA TYR A 177 -20.32 -7.46 5.38
C TYR A 177 -20.74 -7.20 6.83
N GLN A 178 -21.35 -6.05 7.09
CA GLN A 178 -22.03 -5.63 8.32
C GLN A 178 -23.14 -4.64 7.94
N PRO A 179 -24.19 -4.44 8.76
CA PRO A 179 -25.24 -3.47 8.46
C PRO A 179 -24.67 -2.10 8.08
N HIS A 180 -25.00 -1.61 6.88
CA HIS A 180 -24.50 -0.34 6.32
C HIS A 180 -22.99 -0.29 5.98
N HIS A 181 -22.34 -1.45 5.90
CA HIS A 181 -20.95 -1.55 5.52
C HIS A 181 -20.76 -2.53 4.36
N TRP A 182 -20.19 -2.01 3.27
CA TRP A 182 -20.09 -2.71 2.01
C TRP A 182 -18.64 -3.01 1.65
N ALA A 183 -18.42 -4.19 1.08
CA ALA A 183 -17.17 -4.59 0.48
C ALA A 183 -17.33 -4.61 -1.04
N LEU A 184 -16.33 -4.09 -1.74
CA LEU A 184 -16.18 -4.12 -3.18
C LEU A 184 -14.87 -4.84 -3.51
N LEU A 185 -14.96 -5.99 -4.17
CA LEU A 185 -13.82 -6.73 -4.70
C LEU A 185 -13.73 -6.51 -6.22
N SER A 186 -12.75 -5.71 -6.64
CA SER A 186 -12.37 -5.52 -8.05
C SER A 186 -11.25 -6.48 -8.43
N VAL A 187 -11.41 -7.16 -9.57
CA VAL A 187 -10.44 -8.12 -10.10
C VAL A 187 -9.93 -7.61 -11.44
N THR A 188 -8.71 -7.10 -11.46
CA THR A 188 -8.07 -6.54 -12.65
C THR A 188 -7.31 -7.60 -13.47
N SER A 189 -7.02 -8.76 -12.88
CA SER A 189 -6.33 -9.87 -13.54
C SER A 189 -7.32 -10.88 -14.12
N ARG A 190 -7.37 -11.00 -15.46
CA ARG A 190 -8.18 -12.03 -16.17
C ARG A 190 -7.90 -13.46 -15.69
N ALA A 191 -6.66 -13.76 -15.29
CA ALA A 191 -6.29 -15.08 -14.75
C ALA A 191 -7.00 -15.45 -13.43
N LEU A 192 -7.57 -14.46 -12.73
CA LEU A 192 -8.35 -14.66 -11.50
C LEU A 192 -9.86 -14.48 -11.71
N ALA A 193 -10.27 -13.96 -12.86
CA ALA A 193 -11.66 -13.65 -13.20
C ALA A 193 -12.41 -14.91 -13.63
N GLN A 194 -12.46 -15.88 -12.72
CA GLN A 194 -13.36 -17.01 -12.77
C GLN A 194 -14.28 -16.91 -11.56
N GLU A 195 -15.59 -17.04 -11.75
CA GLU A 195 -16.58 -16.85 -10.68
C GLU A 195 -16.22 -17.62 -9.40
N SER A 196 -15.89 -18.90 -9.53
CA SER A 196 -15.49 -19.77 -8.40
C SER A 196 -14.25 -19.28 -7.66
N THR A 197 -13.30 -18.66 -8.36
CA THR A 197 -12.08 -18.10 -7.77
C THR A 197 -12.36 -16.79 -7.04
N VAL A 198 -13.14 -15.90 -7.66
CA VAL A 198 -13.49 -14.61 -7.04
C VAL A 198 -14.35 -14.82 -5.79
N LEU A 199 -15.38 -15.68 -5.85
CA LEU A 199 -16.21 -16.01 -4.68
C LEU A 199 -15.41 -16.65 -3.55
N ARG A 200 -14.44 -17.51 -3.87
CA ARG A 200 -13.53 -18.11 -2.89
C ARG A 200 -12.63 -17.06 -2.21
N ILE A 201 -12.11 -16.10 -2.97
CA ILE A 201 -11.33 -14.98 -2.41
C ILE A 201 -12.22 -14.14 -1.49
N ALA A 202 -13.41 -13.75 -1.94
CA ALA A 202 -14.36 -12.95 -1.17
C ALA A 202 -14.75 -13.62 0.15
N ARG A 203 -15.06 -14.92 0.15
CA ARG A 203 -15.34 -15.69 1.38
C ARG A 203 -14.14 -15.79 2.31
N GLY A 204 -12.93 -15.77 1.76
CA GLY A 204 -11.70 -15.77 2.54
C GLY A 204 -11.34 -14.42 3.17
N VAL A 205 -12.04 -13.33 2.84
CA VAL A 205 -11.80 -12.01 3.46
C VAL A 205 -12.16 -12.09 4.94
N THR A 206 -11.27 -11.58 5.79
CA THR A 206 -11.55 -11.39 7.22
C THR A 206 -11.70 -9.90 7.50
N PHE A 207 -12.77 -9.55 8.21
CA PHE A 207 -13.05 -8.19 8.67
C PHE A 207 -12.68 -8.05 10.15
N GLY A 208 -12.30 -6.85 10.56
CA GLY A 208 -11.81 -6.54 11.90
C GLY A 208 -10.29 -6.35 11.98
N SER A 209 -9.85 -5.75 13.08
CA SER A 209 -8.45 -5.43 13.34
C SER A 209 -7.60 -6.69 13.51
N ARG A 210 -6.53 -6.82 12.72
CA ARG A 210 -5.42 -7.75 12.99
C ARG A 210 -4.28 -7.12 13.80
N GLY A 211 -4.55 -5.97 14.43
CA GLY A 211 -3.54 -5.09 15.03
C GLY A 211 -3.05 -4.01 14.05
N PRO A 212 -2.25 -3.04 14.53
CA PRO A 212 -1.74 -1.97 13.68
C PRO A 212 -0.79 -2.50 12.59
N ALA A 213 -0.79 -1.85 11.43
CA ALA A 213 0.17 -2.09 10.37
C ALA A 213 1.58 -1.69 10.84
N ALA A 214 2.58 -2.50 10.50
CA ALA A 214 3.98 -2.22 10.78
C ALA A 214 4.60 -1.43 9.61
N PHE A 215 5.41 -0.42 9.93
CA PHE A 215 6.06 0.48 8.98
C PHE A 215 7.59 0.36 9.04
N PRO A 216 8.28 0.51 7.90
CA PRO A 216 9.73 0.43 7.79
C PRO A 216 10.45 1.70 8.28
N PHE A 217 9.72 2.65 8.87
CA PHE A 217 10.28 3.90 9.37
C PHE A 217 9.55 4.37 10.62
N ARG A 218 10.19 5.30 11.33
CA ARG A 218 9.64 6.06 12.45
C ARG A 218 9.99 7.52 12.29
N VAL A 219 9.04 8.42 12.50
CA VAL A 219 9.29 9.87 12.48
C VAL A 219 8.91 10.45 13.82
N ARG A 220 9.82 11.26 14.37
CA ARG A 220 9.59 12.02 15.61
C ARG A 220 9.36 13.50 15.31
N GLY A 221 8.65 14.19 16.20
CA GLY A 221 8.46 15.63 16.11
C GLY A 221 7.64 16.03 14.89
N VAL A 222 6.63 15.23 14.58
CA VAL A 222 5.55 15.60 13.67
C VAL A 222 4.74 16.73 14.33
N PRO A 223 4.39 17.81 13.61
CA PRO A 223 3.60 18.89 14.20
C PRO A 223 2.30 18.37 14.83
N SER A 224 2.02 18.82 16.06
CA SER A 224 0.80 18.44 16.76
C SER A 224 -0.46 18.90 16.01
N GLY A 225 -1.57 18.20 16.25
CA GLY A 225 -2.85 18.48 15.61
C GLY A 225 -3.00 17.93 14.19
N LEU A 226 -1.93 17.39 13.58
CA LEU A 226 -2.04 16.62 12.35
C LEU A 226 -2.56 15.21 12.64
N LYS A 227 -3.44 14.71 11.77
CA LYS A 227 -3.95 13.33 11.81
C LYS A 227 -3.59 12.63 10.50
N PRO A 228 -3.34 11.31 10.51
CA PRO A 228 -3.28 10.56 9.28
C PRO A 228 -4.53 10.83 8.44
N SER A 229 -4.33 11.15 7.18
CA SER A 229 -5.37 11.23 6.14
C SER A 229 -5.19 10.14 5.10
N GLN A 230 -3.95 9.69 4.92
CA GLN A 230 -3.61 8.55 4.09
C GLN A 230 -2.49 7.73 4.72
N ALA A 231 -2.54 6.41 4.59
CA ALA A 231 -1.42 5.54 4.90
C ALA A 231 -1.28 4.48 3.81
N ARG A 232 -0.05 4.12 3.47
CA ARG A 232 0.30 3.07 2.53
C ARG A 232 1.43 2.21 3.09
N VAL A 233 1.27 0.89 3.05
CA VAL A 233 2.35 -0.08 3.31
C VAL A 233 2.38 -1.08 2.16
N GLY A 234 3.55 -1.26 1.55
CA GLY A 234 3.79 -2.17 0.44
C GLY A 234 4.11 -3.62 0.86
N THR A 235 4.44 -4.48 -0.10
CA THR A 235 4.99 -5.84 0.15
C THR A 235 6.40 -5.82 0.73
N GLY A 236 7.17 -4.81 0.36
CA GLY A 236 8.51 -4.58 0.86
C GLY A 236 8.53 -3.33 1.72
N PRO A 237 9.72 -2.72 1.89
CA PRO A 237 9.88 -1.55 2.74
C PRO A 237 9.37 -0.25 2.09
N GLN A 238 8.46 -0.34 1.13
CA GLN A 238 7.74 0.83 0.63
C GLN A 238 6.66 1.21 1.63
N ALA A 239 6.66 2.45 2.10
CA ALA A 239 5.56 2.94 2.91
C ALA A 239 5.43 4.46 2.81
N SER A 240 4.20 4.93 2.88
CA SER A 240 3.91 6.36 2.91
C SER A 240 2.85 6.71 3.94
N VAL A 241 2.94 7.90 4.51
CA VAL A 241 1.91 8.47 5.37
C VAL A 241 1.65 9.91 4.92
N ARG A 242 0.39 10.27 4.73
CA ARG A 242 -0.09 11.65 4.58
C ARG A 242 -0.79 12.06 5.85
N LEU A 243 -0.52 13.28 6.29
CA LEU A 243 -1.10 13.87 7.48
C LEU A 243 -1.76 15.20 7.10
N ALA A 244 -2.96 15.43 7.60
CA ALA A 244 -3.71 16.67 7.38
C ALA A 244 -4.25 17.21 8.72
N SER A 245 -4.59 18.51 8.74
CA SER A 245 -5.32 19.08 9.87
C SER A 245 -6.82 18.75 9.72
N PRO A 246 -7.47 18.10 10.70
CA PRO A 246 -8.90 17.80 10.61
C PRO A 246 -9.74 19.06 10.43
N GLY A 247 -10.68 19.04 9.48
CA GLY A 247 -11.66 20.12 9.26
C GLY A 247 -11.09 21.45 8.75
N ALA A 248 -9.78 21.53 8.47
CA ALA A 248 -9.17 22.73 7.92
C ALA A 248 -8.82 22.51 6.45
N PRO A 249 -9.42 23.26 5.51
CA PRO A 249 -8.97 23.23 4.14
C PRO A 249 -7.54 23.80 4.06
N GLY A 250 -6.66 23.09 3.37
CA GLY A 250 -5.36 23.61 2.98
C GLY A 250 -4.17 23.00 3.74
N GLY A 251 -3.49 22.10 3.04
CA GLY A 251 -2.16 21.66 3.40
C GLY A 251 -2.11 20.21 3.89
N GLU A 252 -1.08 19.51 3.45
CA GLU A 252 -0.76 18.15 3.91
C GLU A 252 0.72 18.04 4.24
N LEU A 253 1.08 17.03 5.03
CA LEU A 253 2.44 16.56 5.24
C LEU A 253 2.52 15.11 4.75
N GLY A 254 3.34 14.86 3.74
CA GLY A 254 3.65 13.53 3.22
C GLY A 254 5.05 13.08 3.59
N ILE A 255 5.16 11.85 4.06
CA ILE A 255 6.41 11.10 4.20
C ILE A 255 6.29 9.85 3.35
N ASP A 256 7.21 9.62 2.44
CA ASP A 256 7.25 8.45 1.56
C ASP A 256 8.65 7.83 1.56
N ILE A 257 8.71 6.53 1.80
CA ILE A 257 9.92 5.72 1.84
C ILE A 257 9.78 4.67 0.75
N VAL A 258 10.73 4.65 -0.17
CA VAL A 258 10.80 3.63 -1.23
C VAL A 258 12.23 3.08 -1.34
N PRO A 259 12.44 1.84 -1.81
CA PRO A 259 13.77 1.37 -2.14
C PRO A 259 14.50 2.32 -3.08
N ALA A 260 15.79 2.53 -2.84
CA ALA A 260 16.58 3.48 -3.58
C ALA A 260 16.58 3.17 -5.08
N SER A 261 16.21 4.15 -5.88
CA SER A 261 16.26 4.05 -7.33
C SER A 261 17.71 4.22 -7.82
N ARG A 262 18.11 3.40 -8.81
CA ARG A 262 19.37 3.64 -9.55
C ARG A 262 19.32 4.92 -10.36
N LYS A 263 18.13 5.32 -10.81
CA LYS A 263 17.88 6.57 -11.52
C LYS A 263 17.47 7.63 -10.53
N ARG A 264 18.36 8.58 -10.27
CA ARG A 264 18.09 9.75 -9.43
C ARG A 264 17.60 10.86 -10.34
N ALA A 265 16.32 11.16 -10.29
CA ALA A 265 15.79 12.31 -10.99
C ALA A 265 16.21 13.58 -10.23
N MET A 266 16.70 14.59 -10.95
CA MET A 266 16.76 15.98 -10.47
C MET A 266 17.53 16.20 -9.16
N VAL A 267 18.84 15.91 -9.12
CA VAL A 267 19.69 16.28 -7.97
C VAL A 267 20.10 17.75 -8.08
N ASN A 268 19.87 18.54 -7.02
CA ASN A 268 20.30 19.94 -6.96
C ASN A 268 21.04 20.31 -5.66
N THR A 269 21.16 19.38 -4.72
CA THR A 269 21.88 19.62 -3.46
C THR A 269 22.35 18.31 -2.81
N LYS A 270 22.90 18.42 -1.60
CA LYS A 270 23.20 17.29 -0.71
C LYS A 270 22.59 17.51 0.68
N THR A 271 22.22 16.42 1.33
CA THR A 271 21.76 16.40 2.73
C THR A 271 22.48 15.25 3.43
N ASP A 272 23.22 15.52 4.51
CA ASP A 272 24.05 14.53 5.22
C ASP A 272 25.00 13.73 4.30
N GLY A 273 25.55 14.40 3.29
CA GLY A 273 26.43 13.76 2.29
C GLY A 273 25.70 12.95 1.22
N HIS A 274 24.40 12.70 1.36
CA HIS A 274 23.57 12.05 0.36
C HIS A 274 23.15 13.04 -0.74
N ALA A 275 23.06 12.55 -1.98
CA ALA A 275 22.47 13.34 -3.06
C ALA A 275 21.00 13.64 -2.72
N ALA A 276 20.56 14.87 -2.98
CA ALA A 276 19.21 15.28 -2.65
C ALA A 276 18.61 16.23 -3.69
N PHE A 277 17.28 16.26 -3.72
CA PHE A 277 16.47 17.25 -4.40
C PHE A 277 15.73 18.08 -3.36
N ASP A 278 15.91 19.40 -3.41
CA ASP A 278 15.17 20.35 -2.60
C ASP A 278 14.46 21.35 -3.53
N SER A 279 13.13 21.36 -3.49
CA SER A 279 12.31 22.22 -4.35
C SER A 279 12.49 23.72 -4.08
N ARG A 280 13.14 24.10 -2.97
CA ARG A 280 13.46 25.50 -2.66
C ARG A 280 14.66 26.04 -3.43
N LEU A 281 15.49 25.15 -3.97
CA LEU A 281 16.71 25.49 -4.69
C LEU A 281 16.47 25.49 -6.20
N ALA A 282 17.30 26.19 -6.95
CA ALA A 282 17.20 26.24 -8.41
C ALA A 282 17.20 24.81 -9.02
N HIS A 283 16.27 24.56 -9.95
CA HIS A 283 16.15 23.27 -10.65
C HIS A 283 15.52 23.42 -12.03
N GLY A 284 15.85 22.51 -12.95
CA GLY A 284 15.38 22.56 -14.35
C GLY A 284 14.08 21.80 -14.65
N GLY A 285 13.45 21.13 -13.68
CA GLY A 285 12.18 20.44 -13.91
C GLY A 285 10.94 21.29 -13.64
N PRO A 286 9.73 20.71 -13.80
CA PRO A 286 8.49 21.47 -13.68
C PRO A 286 8.41 22.16 -12.32
N THR A 287 8.07 23.45 -12.33
CA THR A 287 7.71 24.21 -11.13
C THR A 287 6.34 23.72 -10.66
N MET A 288 6.23 22.46 -10.20
CA MET A 288 4.95 21.90 -9.77
C MET A 288 4.31 22.71 -8.64
N ASP A 289 5.08 23.57 -7.97
CA ASP A 289 4.57 24.52 -6.98
C ASP A 289 5.30 25.86 -7.12
N ARG A 290 4.72 26.83 -7.85
CA ARG A 290 5.37 28.15 -8.09
C ARG A 290 5.58 28.97 -6.82
N ASN A 291 4.93 28.61 -5.71
CA ASN A 291 5.11 29.30 -4.44
C ASN A 291 5.78 28.39 -3.40
N PRO A 292 7.12 28.47 -3.22
CA PRO A 292 7.83 27.69 -2.20
C PRO A 292 7.40 28.02 -0.77
N SER A 293 6.63 29.10 -0.57
CA SER A 293 5.98 29.39 0.72
C SER A 293 4.71 28.58 0.95
N GLU A 294 4.12 27.99 -0.09
CA GLU A 294 2.89 27.20 -0.02
C GLU A 294 3.14 25.70 -0.12
N ALA A 295 4.20 25.27 -0.80
CA ALA A 295 4.55 23.86 -0.95
C ALA A 295 6.06 23.65 -1.07
N GLN A 296 6.55 22.62 -0.39
CA GLN A 296 7.95 22.22 -0.45
C GLN A 296 8.06 20.70 -0.56
N ARG A 297 9.14 20.25 -1.21
CA ARG A 297 9.51 18.85 -1.34
C ARG A 297 11.01 18.69 -1.16
N LEU A 298 11.38 17.75 -0.30
CA LEU A 298 12.73 17.25 -0.10
C LEU A 298 12.76 15.76 -0.45
N VAL A 299 13.69 15.35 -1.31
CA VAL A 299 13.98 13.94 -1.57
C VAL A 299 15.46 13.69 -1.28
N VAL A 300 15.75 12.75 -0.37
CA VAL A 300 17.13 12.35 -0.06
C VAL A 300 17.36 10.93 -0.56
N TYR A 301 18.34 10.76 -1.45
CA TYR A 301 18.53 9.53 -2.22
C TYR A 301 19.51 8.56 -1.55
N GLY A 302 19.16 7.28 -1.55
CA GLY A 302 20.04 6.18 -1.15
C GLY A 302 20.40 6.11 0.34
N VAL A 303 19.63 6.72 1.22
CA VAL A 303 19.83 6.68 2.68
C VAL A 303 19.54 5.26 3.16
N GLN A 304 20.56 4.53 3.59
CA GLN A 304 20.44 3.10 3.98
C GLN A 304 19.75 2.21 2.93
N GLY A 305 19.90 2.53 1.64
CA GLY A 305 19.23 1.80 0.56
C GLY A 305 17.80 2.27 0.26
N PHE A 306 17.38 3.42 0.78
CA PHE A 306 16.06 4.02 0.57
C PHE A 306 16.14 5.42 -0.02
N ASP A 307 15.15 5.80 -0.81
CA ASP A 307 14.87 7.19 -1.12
C ASP A 307 13.79 7.68 -0.15
N VAL A 308 14.08 8.78 0.55
CA VAL A 308 13.20 9.38 1.55
C VAL A 308 12.63 10.67 0.98
N THR A 309 11.32 10.71 0.76
CA THR A 309 10.60 11.92 0.35
C THR A 309 9.85 12.49 1.54
N VAL A 310 10.10 13.76 1.82
CA VAL A 310 9.29 14.57 2.74
C VAL A 310 8.71 15.71 1.91
N GLN A 311 7.40 15.93 1.98
CA GLN A 311 6.75 17.05 1.33
C GLN A 311 5.70 17.65 2.25
N ALA A 312 5.54 18.97 2.21
CA ALA A 312 4.50 19.62 2.97
C ALA A 312 3.93 20.82 2.22
N THR A 313 2.64 21.08 2.44
CA THR A 313 1.93 22.23 1.89
C THR A 313 1.15 22.96 2.98
N GLY A 314 0.81 24.23 2.74
CA GLY A 314 -0.11 25.01 3.58
C GLY A 314 0.27 25.10 5.07
N GLY A 315 -0.70 24.85 5.96
CA GLY A 315 -0.52 24.93 7.42
C GLY A 315 0.59 24.03 7.99
N PRO A 316 0.63 22.73 7.64
CA PRO A 316 1.73 21.83 8.02
C PRO A 316 3.12 22.38 7.68
N LEU A 317 3.30 22.96 6.48
CA LEU A 317 4.58 23.53 6.07
C LEU A 317 5.01 24.69 6.98
N ARG A 318 4.10 25.62 7.27
CA ARG A 318 4.38 26.76 8.17
C ARG A 318 4.79 26.30 9.56
N ARG A 319 4.13 25.26 10.11
CA ARG A 319 4.51 24.68 11.41
C ARG A 319 5.90 24.04 11.38
N LEU A 320 6.26 23.38 10.28
CA LEU A 320 7.58 22.76 10.12
C LEU A 320 8.70 23.79 10.05
N GLN A 321 8.47 24.96 9.46
CA GLN A 321 9.48 26.03 9.36
C GLN A 321 10.08 26.42 10.72
N ALA A 322 9.26 26.46 11.78
CA ALA A 322 9.73 26.72 13.15
C ALA A 322 10.68 25.64 13.71
N SER A 323 10.73 24.46 13.08
CA SER A 323 11.53 23.28 13.51
C SER A 323 12.59 22.86 12.49
N GLY A 324 13.04 23.78 11.63
CA GLY A 324 14.04 23.54 10.59
C GLY A 324 13.47 23.09 9.25
N GLY A 325 12.16 23.25 9.03
CA GLY A 325 11.49 22.91 7.76
C GLY A 325 11.49 21.41 7.45
N LEU A 326 11.45 21.06 6.17
CA LEU A 326 11.47 19.65 5.73
C LEU A 326 12.77 18.95 6.07
N THR A 327 13.91 19.65 5.99
CA THR A 327 15.23 19.11 6.38
C THR A 327 15.26 18.74 7.86
N GLY A 328 14.73 19.60 8.73
CA GLY A 328 14.61 19.32 10.16
C GLY A 328 13.75 18.09 10.44
N LEU A 329 12.64 17.91 9.72
CA LEU A 329 11.81 16.70 9.85
C LEU A 329 12.53 15.45 9.32
N TYR A 330 13.22 15.54 8.18
CA TYR A 330 14.02 14.46 7.62
C TYR A 330 15.06 13.92 8.61
N HIS A 331 15.77 14.79 9.34
CA HIS A 331 16.72 14.35 10.39
C HIS A 331 16.06 13.60 11.55
N ARG A 332 14.73 13.67 11.68
CA ARG A 332 13.95 12.93 12.69
C ARG A 332 13.30 11.66 12.13
N VAL A 333 13.56 11.31 10.88
CA VAL A 333 13.16 10.05 10.25
C VAL A 333 14.21 8.98 10.58
N THR A 334 13.79 7.91 11.25
CA THR A 334 14.59 6.71 11.47
C THR A 334 14.11 5.60 10.55
N LEU A 335 14.99 5.13 9.67
CA LEU A 335 14.75 3.96 8.83
C LEU A 335 15.01 2.68 9.64
N LEU A 336 14.14 1.68 9.50
CA LEU A 336 14.20 0.42 10.25
C LEU A 336 14.71 -0.76 9.40
N GLY A 337 15.04 -0.50 8.14
CA GLY A 337 15.55 -1.49 7.19
C GLY A 337 14.46 -2.20 6.40
N ASP A 338 14.86 -3.22 5.65
CA ASP A 338 14.00 -4.03 4.78
C ASP A 338 13.40 -5.25 5.48
N ASP A 339 13.87 -5.59 6.68
CA ASP A 339 13.37 -6.70 7.50
C ASP A 339 12.05 -6.35 8.21
N PRO A 340 10.91 -6.98 7.85
CA PRO A 340 9.62 -6.72 8.47
C PRO A 340 9.58 -7.01 9.98
N ALA A 341 10.46 -7.88 10.50
CA ALA A 341 10.53 -8.17 11.94
C ALA A 341 11.00 -6.96 12.77
N ARG A 342 11.64 -5.96 12.13
CA ARG A 342 12.14 -4.74 12.78
C ARG A 342 11.20 -3.55 12.62
N TRP A 343 10.15 -3.68 11.83
CA TRP A 343 9.21 -2.61 11.56
C TRP A 343 8.41 -2.21 12.80
N THR A 344 7.94 -0.96 12.82
CA THR A 344 7.24 -0.40 13.98
C THR A 344 5.75 -0.23 13.72
N THR A 345 4.92 -0.52 14.71
CA THR A 345 3.49 -0.17 14.72
C THR A 345 3.25 1.28 15.19
N THR A 346 4.31 1.99 15.59
CA THR A 346 4.33 3.42 15.94
C THR A 346 5.15 4.23 14.93
N PRO A 347 4.70 4.43 13.68
CA PRO A 347 5.47 5.18 12.69
C PRO A 347 5.59 6.67 13.02
N LEU A 348 4.72 7.21 13.87
CA LEU A 348 4.62 8.64 14.17
C LEU A 348 4.71 8.85 15.69
N GLY A 349 5.53 9.80 16.13
CA GLY A 349 5.62 10.27 17.51
C GLY A 349 6.42 11.54 17.67
#